data_AF-A0A812Q164-F1
#
_entry.id   AF-A0A812Q164-F1
#
_cell.length_a   1.000
_cell.length_b   1.000
_cell.length_c   1.000
_cell.angle_alpha   90.00
_cell.angle_beta   90.00
_cell.angle_gamma   90.00
#
_symmetry.space_group_name_H-M   'P 1'
#
loop_
_entity.id
_entity.type
_entity.pdbx_description
1 polymer ?
#
loop_
_entity_poly.entity_id
_entity_poly.type
_entity_poly.pdbx_seq_one_letter_code
_entity_poly.pdbx_strand_id
1 'polypeptide(L)'
;MSVLGEDKAALCGASAHAICKANTPTLRSEGFPLMHKGVIFFERLVLCYLPDLANHLHGCGVLPLSYLPNCWLSLFGKWLPLPAVIEAMDIFLEAGLRGVLAVTLALFQLQKRRLMAAPNMEALLELVNQEMRTLPIDGELLVKCARLWLPRVDDVIQETCVPPT
;
A
#
# COMPACT_ATOMS: atom_id res chain seq x y z
N MET A 1 -31.97 1.75 -13.73
CA MET A 1 -32.09 3.17 -13.34
C MET A 1 -31.51 3.27 -11.94
N SER A 2 -30.21 3.07 -11.79
CA SER A 2 -29.13 4.04 -12.04
C SER A 2 -29.26 5.23 -11.10
N VAL A 3 -28.45 5.25 -10.02
CA VAL A 3 -27.64 6.37 -9.49
C VAL A 3 -27.06 5.89 -8.14
N LEU A 4 -25.86 5.30 -8.15
CA LEU A 4 -24.95 5.26 -7.00
C LEU A 4 -23.53 4.90 -7.48
N GLY A 5 -22.92 5.77 -8.28
CA GLY A 5 -21.65 5.44 -8.97
C GLY A 5 -20.62 6.54 -9.12
N GLU A 6 -20.92 7.80 -8.79
CA GLU A 6 -20.06 8.92 -9.26
C GLU A 6 -19.36 9.74 -8.16
N ASP A 7 -19.63 9.52 -6.87
CA ASP A 7 -19.13 10.42 -5.82
C ASP A 7 -17.79 10.03 -5.17
N LYS A 8 -17.20 8.87 -5.50
CA LYS A 8 -15.91 8.45 -4.92
C LYS A 8 -14.68 9.09 -5.60
N ALA A 9 -14.79 9.42 -6.88
CA ALA A 9 -13.69 10.02 -7.65
C ALA A 9 -13.44 11.49 -7.26
N ALA A 10 -14.51 12.24 -6.96
CA ALA A 10 -14.42 13.65 -6.61
C ALA A 10 -13.77 13.90 -5.23
N LEU A 11 -14.03 13.01 -4.25
CA LEU A 11 -13.43 13.13 -2.91
C LEU A 11 -11.92 12.80 -2.89
N CYS A 12 -11.42 11.87 -3.72
CA CYS A 12 -9.98 11.60 -3.73
C CYS A 12 -9.17 12.74 -4.38
N GLY A 13 -9.75 13.44 -5.38
CA GLY A 13 -9.07 14.52 -6.11
C GLY A 13 -8.70 15.74 -5.26
N ALA A 14 -9.60 16.18 -4.37
CA ALA A 14 -9.38 17.39 -3.58
C ALA A 14 -8.38 17.20 -2.42
N SER A 15 -8.41 16.04 -1.77
CA SER A 15 -7.56 15.77 -0.60
C SER A 15 -6.16 15.28 -0.98
N ALA A 16 -6.02 14.52 -2.07
CA ALA A 16 -4.72 14.04 -2.54
C ALA A 16 -3.84 15.18 -3.10
N HIS A 17 -4.44 16.16 -3.79
CA HIS A 17 -3.70 17.27 -4.38
C HIS A 17 -3.10 18.22 -3.33
N ALA A 18 -3.80 18.45 -2.21
CA ALA A 18 -3.30 19.30 -1.13
C ALA A 18 -2.18 18.63 -0.32
N ILE A 19 -2.25 17.31 -0.11
CA ILE A 19 -1.26 16.56 0.68
C ILE A 19 0.01 16.27 -0.14
N CYS A 20 -0.10 15.91 -1.42
CA CYS A 20 1.07 15.72 -2.30
C CYS A 20 1.89 17.01 -2.47
N LYS A 21 1.25 18.19 -2.41
CA LYS A 21 1.94 19.48 -2.54
C LYS A 21 2.69 19.90 -1.27
N ALA A 22 2.33 19.34 -0.12
CA ALA A 22 2.92 19.68 1.18
C ALA A 22 4.14 18.82 1.55
N ASN A 23 4.36 17.69 0.90
CA ASN A 23 5.41 16.74 1.27
C ASN A 23 6.35 16.43 0.09
N THR A 24 6.99 17.47 -0.47
CA THR A 24 8.10 17.29 -1.41
C THR A 24 9.44 17.33 -0.67
N PRO A 25 9.97 16.21 -0.14
CA PRO A 25 11.39 16.12 0.09
C PRO A 25 12.07 16.10 -1.27
N THR A 26 12.98 17.04 -1.44
CA THR A 26 13.78 17.25 -2.64
C THR A 26 14.46 15.96 -3.12
N LEU A 27 14.07 15.58 -4.34
CA LEU A 27 14.86 14.88 -5.37
C LEU A 27 16.31 14.52 -4.97
N ARG A 28 16.53 13.38 -4.31
CA ARG A 28 17.86 12.76 -4.23
C ARG A 28 17.79 11.32 -4.72
N SER A 29 17.80 11.21 -6.03
CA SER A 29 17.91 9.97 -6.80
C SER A 29 19.36 9.48 -6.79
N GLU A 30 19.68 8.49 -5.95
CA GLU A 30 20.76 7.49 -6.17
C GLU A 30 20.46 6.17 -5.43
N GLY A 31 19.29 5.58 -5.68
CA GLY A 31 18.91 4.24 -5.18
C GLY A 31 17.64 3.75 -5.87
N PHE A 32 17.47 2.41 -5.99
CA PHE A 32 16.37 1.69 -6.69
C PHE A 32 15.14 2.57 -7.02
N PRO A 33 15.07 3.21 -8.20
CA PRO A 33 14.06 4.22 -8.50
C PRO A 33 12.63 3.67 -8.50
N LEU A 34 12.48 2.36 -8.70
CA LEU A 34 11.21 1.65 -8.62
C LEU A 34 10.66 1.58 -7.19
N MET A 35 11.52 1.50 -6.17
CA MET A 35 11.11 1.40 -4.78
C MET A 35 10.45 2.71 -4.33
N HIS A 36 11.12 3.84 -4.55
CA HIS A 36 10.60 5.15 -4.15
C HIS A 36 9.30 5.50 -4.89
N LYS A 37 9.22 5.19 -6.20
CA LYS A 37 7.97 5.33 -6.96
C LYS A 37 6.86 4.43 -6.41
N GLY A 38 7.17 3.18 -6.07
CA GLY A 38 6.22 2.27 -5.46
C GLY A 38 5.67 2.79 -4.13
N VAL A 39 6.53 3.34 -3.27
CA VAL A 39 6.10 3.93 -1.98
C VAL A 39 5.10 5.08 -2.20
N ILE A 40 5.36 5.96 -3.18
CA ILE A 40 4.44 7.05 -3.54
C ILE A 40 3.10 6.50 -4.04
N PHE A 41 3.12 5.45 -4.88
CA PHE A 41 1.88 4.81 -5.33
C PHE A 41 1.11 4.19 -4.18
N PHE A 42 1.80 3.51 -3.25
CA PHE A 42 1.18 2.96 -2.06
C PHE A 42 0.52 4.04 -1.21
N GLU A 43 1.20 5.16 -0.93
CA GLU A 43 0.63 6.28 -0.17
C GLU A 43 -0.67 6.79 -0.79
N ARG A 44 -0.68 6.98 -2.12
CA ARG A 44 -1.89 7.39 -2.85
C ARG A 44 -3.00 6.34 -2.79
N LEU A 45 -2.65 5.07 -2.95
CA LEU A 45 -3.61 3.97 -2.92
C LEU A 45 -4.26 3.82 -1.54
N VAL A 46 -3.48 3.91 -0.46
CA VAL A 46 -4.03 3.88 0.91
C VAL A 46 -4.88 5.13 1.16
N LEU A 47 -4.46 6.30 0.70
CA LEU A 47 -5.25 7.53 0.85
C LEU A 47 -6.61 7.45 0.13
N CYS A 48 -6.66 6.96 -1.11
CA CYS A 48 -7.92 6.86 -1.85
C CYS A 48 -8.83 5.73 -1.37
N TYR A 49 -8.27 4.56 -1.03
CA TYR A 49 -9.07 3.35 -0.82
C TYR A 49 -9.15 2.89 0.65
N LEU A 50 -8.24 3.34 1.52
CA LEU A 50 -8.19 3.02 2.95
C LEU A 50 -7.97 4.29 3.80
N PRO A 51 -8.83 5.33 3.68
CA PRO A 51 -8.57 6.66 4.25
C PRO A 51 -8.42 6.67 5.77
N ASP A 52 -9.19 5.86 6.50
CA ASP A 52 -9.06 5.77 7.97
C ASP A 52 -7.66 5.28 8.37
N LEU A 53 -7.13 4.33 7.60
CA LEU A 53 -5.79 3.78 7.83
C LEU A 53 -4.73 4.80 7.46
N ALA A 54 -4.86 5.49 6.33
CA ALA A 54 -3.95 6.59 5.96
C ALA A 54 -3.88 7.65 7.07
N ASN A 55 -5.04 8.10 7.56
CA ASN A 55 -5.13 9.10 8.63
C ASN A 55 -4.49 8.60 9.92
N HIS A 56 -4.67 7.33 10.27
CA HIS A 56 -4.05 6.75 11.45
C HIS A 56 -2.52 6.66 11.32
N LEU A 57 -2.01 6.13 10.19
CA LEU A 57 -0.57 6.03 9.93
C LEU A 57 0.09 7.42 9.98
N HIS A 58 -0.53 8.43 9.35
CA HIS A 58 -0.07 9.82 9.40
C HIS A 58 -0.18 10.44 10.80
N GLY A 59 -1.29 10.20 11.51
CA GLY A 59 -1.48 10.68 12.88
C GLY A 59 -0.45 10.13 13.87
N CYS A 60 0.01 8.90 13.64
CA CYS A 60 1.12 8.31 14.39
C CYS A 60 2.51 8.76 13.91
N GLY A 61 2.63 9.56 12.85
CA GLY A 61 3.91 10.02 12.31
C GLY A 61 4.73 8.94 11.59
N VAL A 62 4.10 7.82 11.19
CA VAL A 62 4.79 6.72 10.50
C VAL A 62 4.79 6.95 8.99
N LEU A 63 5.99 7.08 8.44
CA LEU A 63 6.19 7.20 6.99
C LEU A 63 6.32 5.81 6.34
N PRO A 64 5.60 5.49 5.25
CA PRO A 64 5.71 4.21 4.56
C PRO A 64 7.12 3.80 4.13
N LEU A 65 7.99 4.78 3.84
CA LEU A 65 9.41 4.54 3.54
C LEU A 65 10.19 3.89 4.70
N SER A 66 9.70 3.99 5.95
CA SER A 66 10.34 3.40 7.14
C SER A 66 10.18 1.88 7.24
N TYR A 67 9.17 1.28 6.59
CA TYR A 67 8.88 -0.14 6.71
C TYR A 67 8.74 -0.88 5.37
N LEU A 68 8.25 -0.22 4.31
CA LEU A 68 7.99 -0.88 3.02
C LEU A 68 9.25 -1.44 2.35
N PRO A 69 10.37 -0.69 2.25
CA PRO A 69 11.54 -1.19 1.52
C PRO A 69 12.08 -2.49 2.09
N ASN A 70 12.09 -2.60 3.42
CA ASN A 70 12.57 -3.77 4.13
C ASN A 70 11.73 -5.02 3.83
N CYS A 71 10.41 -4.85 3.73
CA CYS A 71 9.50 -5.92 3.37
C CYS A 71 9.61 -6.27 1.88
N TRP A 72 9.58 -5.28 0.99
CA TRP A 72 9.57 -5.52 -0.45
C TRP A 72 10.87 -6.13 -0.97
N LEU A 73 12.04 -5.69 -0.45
CA LEU A 73 13.33 -6.27 -0.81
C LEU A 73 13.49 -7.72 -0.34
N SER A 74 12.78 -8.11 0.72
CA SER A 74 12.74 -9.49 1.21
C SER A 74 11.59 -10.31 0.61
N LEU A 75 10.94 -9.81 -0.45
CA LEU A 75 9.77 -10.43 -1.08
C LEU A 75 8.70 -10.85 -0.07
N PHE A 76 8.38 -9.96 0.86
CA PHE A 76 7.42 -10.19 1.93
C PHE A 76 7.81 -11.26 2.96
N GLY A 77 9.03 -11.79 2.93
CA GLY A 77 9.51 -12.77 3.92
C GLY A 77 9.44 -12.27 5.36
N LYS A 78 9.42 -10.95 5.58
CA LYS A 78 9.20 -10.35 6.91
C LYS A 78 7.74 -10.33 7.37
N TRP A 79 6.79 -10.30 6.43
CA TRP A 79 5.35 -10.17 6.74
C TRP A 79 4.57 -11.45 6.55
N LEU A 80 5.11 -12.39 5.77
CA LEU A 80 4.43 -13.61 5.37
C LEU A 80 5.22 -14.85 5.75
N PRO A 81 4.54 -15.93 6.15
CA PRO A 81 5.15 -17.25 6.17
C PRO A 81 5.50 -17.71 4.75
N LEU A 82 6.54 -18.54 4.62
CA LEU A 82 7.05 -18.98 3.32
C LEU A 82 5.98 -19.57 2.37
N PRO A 83 5.02 -20.40 2.83
CA PRO A 83 3.96 -20.91 1.97
C PRO A 83 3.13 -19.79 1.31
N ALA A 84 2.72 -18.78 2.09
CA ALA A 84 1.96 -17.64 1.54
C ALA A 84 2.80 -16.78 0.59
N VAL A 85 4.11 -16.68 0.82
CA VAL A 85 5.03 -16.03 -0.12
C VAL A 85 5.05 -16.76 -1.45
N ILE A 86 5.14 -18.10 -1.43
CA ILE A 86 5.15 -18.93 -2.64
C ILE A 86 3.84 -18.78 -3.42
N GLU A 87 2.69 -18.80 -2.73
CA GLU A 87 1.38 -18.62 -3.39
C GLU A 87 1.23 -17.24 -4.04
N ALA A 88 1.84 -16.20 -3.45
CA ALA A 88 1.85 -14.85 -4.03
C ALA A 88 2.86 -14.68 -5.18
N MET A 89 3.76 -15.64 -5.44
CA MET A 89 4.81 -15.50 -6.46
C MET A 89 4.26 -15.28 -7.86
N ASP A 90 3.17 -15.97 -8.23
CA ASP A 90 2.57 -15.82 -9.55
C ASP A 90 2.16 -14.36 -9.81
N ILE A 91 1.58 -13.70 -8.81
CA ILE A 91 1.19 -12.28 -8.91
C ILE A 91 2.44 -11.39 -9.09
N PHE A 92 3.53 -11.67 -8.39
CA PHE A 92 4.76 -10.89 -8.51
C PHE A 92 5.41 -11.04 -9.88
N LEU A 93 5.43 -12.26 -10.42
CA LEU A 93 5.99 -12.56 -11.74
C LEU A 93 5.12 -11.99 -12.87
N GLU A 94 3.80 -12.07 -12.73
CA GLU A 94 2.84 -11.57 -13.73
C GLU A 94 2.75 -10.03 -13.75
N ALA A 95 2.65 -9.40 -12.58
CA ALA A 95 2.27 -7.98 -12.47
C ALA A 95 3.42 -7.05 -12.03
N GLY A 96 4.56 -7.60 -11.60
CA GLY A 96 5.73 -6.83 -11.14
C GLY A 96 5.38 -5.90 -9.98
N LEU A 97 5.73 -4.61 -10.10
CA LEU A 97 5.47 -3.61 -9.06
C LEU A 97 3.98 -3.51 -8.70
N ARG A 98 3.07 -3.70 -9.66
CA ARG A 98 1.63 -3.70 -9.41
C ARG A 98 1.22 -4.84 -8.48
N GLY A 99 1.82 -6.01 -8.69
CA GLY A 99 1.64 -7.17 -7.82
C GLY A 99 2.14 -6.91 -6.40
N VAL A 100 3.32 -6.30 -6.27
CA VAL A 100 3.88 -5.89 -4.97
C VAL A 100 2.93 -4.92 -4.25
N LEU A 101 2.41 -3.90 -4.94
CA LEU A 101 1.44 -2.95 -4.38
C LEU A 101 0.14 -3.63 -3.98
N ALA A 102 -0.40 -4.48 -4.85
CA ALA A 102 -1.65 -5.21 -4.61
C ALA A 102 -1.56 -6.14 -3.40
N VAL A 103 -0.46 -6.89 -3.24
CA VAL A 103 -0.22 -7.74 -2.06
C VAL A 103 -0.03 -6.90 -0.80
N THR A 104 0.70 -5.78 -0.89
CA THR A 104 0.87 -4.84 0.24
C THR A 104 -0.49 -4.32 0.72
N LEU A 105 -1.35 -3.88 -0.20
CA LEU A 105 -2.68 -3.35 0.12
C LEU A 105 -3.61 -4.43 0.66
N ALA A 106 -3.57 -5.65 0.10
CA ALA A 106 -4.32 -6.79 0.63
C ALA A 106 -3.90 -7.10 2.07
N LEU A 107 -2.59 -7.10 2.37
CA LEU A 107 -2.10 -7.30 3.73
C LEU A 107 -2.58 -6.22 4.68
N PHE A 108 -2.45 -4.95 4.29
CA PHE A 108 -2.88 -3.82 5.11
C PHE A 108 -4.38 -3.83 5.34
N GLN A 109 -5.17 -4.25 4.35
CA GLN A 109 -6.61 -4.42 4.49
C GLN A 109 -6.96 -5.55 5.47
N LEU A 110 -6.32 -6.72 5.33
CA LEU A 110 -6.54 -7.87 6.21
C LEU A 110 -6.12 -7.58 7.66
N GLN A 111 -5.05 -6.80 7.83
CA GLN A 111 -4.53 -6.41 9.15
C GLN A 111 -5.04 -5.05 9.64
N LYS A 112 -5.97 -4.40 8.92
CA LYS A 112 -6.44 -3.03 9.22
C LYS A 112 -6.84 -2.89 10.69
N ARG A 113 -7.54 -3.88 11.27
CA ARG A 113 -7.95 -3.84 12.68
C ARG A 113 -6.78 -3.77 13.66
N ARG A 114 -5.71 -4.55 13.43
CA ARG A 114 -4.50 -4.54 14.28
C ARG A 114 -3.73 -3.24 14.10
N LEU A 115 -3.56 -2.80 12.85
CA LEU A 115 -2.88 -1.56 12.52
C LEU A 115 -3.56 -0.36 13.20
N MET A 116 -4.89 -0.29 13.12
CA MET A 116 -5.69 0.78 13.75
C MET A 116 -5.72 0.71 15.29
N ALA A 117 -5.36 -0.44 15.88
CA ALA A 117 -5.31 -0.60 17.33
C ALA A 117 -3.96 -0.17 17.93
N ALA A 118 -2.93 0.06 17.11
CA ALA A 118 -1.64 0.55 17.56
C ALA A 118 -1.78 2.00 18.04
N PRO A 119 -1.44 2.34 19.29
CA PRO A 119 -1.73 3.67 19.84
C PRO A 119 -0.74 4.76 19.40
N ASN A 120 0.45 4.39 18.94
CA ASN A 120 1.53 5.34 18.66
C ASN A 120 2.50 4.81 17.60
N MET A 121 3.47 5.66 17.24
CA MET A 121 4.50 5.37 16.24
C MET A 121 5.27 4.08 16.53
N GLU A 122 5.69 3.89 17.78
CA GLU A 122 6.54 2.76 18.19
C GLU A 122 5.79 1.44 18.07
N ALA A 123 4.59 1.34 18.64
CA ALA A 123 3.74 0.16 18.56
C ALA A 123 3.37 -0.18 17.11
N LEU A 124 3.11 0.83 16.28
CA LEU A 124 2.80 0.64 14.87
C LEU A 124 4.02 0.11 14.11
N LEU A 125 5.21 0.69 14.33
CA LEU A 125 6.45 0.24 13.71
C LEU A 125 6.86 -1.16 14.17
N GLU A 126 6.67 -1.49 15.44
CA GLU A 126 6.87 -2.84 15.97
C GLU A 126 5.94 -3.84 15.28
N LEU A 127 4.65 -3.49 15.17
CA LEU A 127 3.67 -4.31 14.48
C LEU A 127 4.05 -4.56 13.01
N VAL A 128 4.36 -3.53 12.22
CA VAL A 128 4.74 -3.73 10.81
C VAL A 128 6.10 -4.40 10.65
N ASN A 129 7.08 -4.17 11.53
CA ASN A 129 8.42 -4.74 11.32
C ASN A 129 8.61 -6.14 11.91
N GLN A 130 7.85 -6.52 12.93
CA GLN A 130 8.09 -7.75 13.70
C GLN A 130 6.86 -8.67 13.72
N GLU A 131 5.65 -8.12 13.83
CA GLU A 131 4.46 -8.92 14.16
C GLU A 131 3.49 -9.14 13.00
N MET A 132 3.69 -8.54 11.83
CA MET A 132 2.82 -8.77 10.67
C MET A 132 2.71 -10.26 10.32
N ARG A 133 3.78 -11.04 10.53
CA ARG A 133 3.85 -12.48 10.23
C ARG A 133 3.16 -13.38 11.26
N THR A 134 2.72 -12.85 12.41
CA THR A 134 2.19 -13.68 13.52
C THR A 134 0.73 -14.10 13.33
N LEU A 135 0.00 -13.48 12.40
CA LEU A 135 -1.36 -13.88 12.07
C LEU A 135 -1.33 -15.08 11.10
N PRO A 136 -2.17 -16.11 11.26
CA PRO A 136 -2.38 -17.11 10.24
C PRO A 136 -3.01 -16.44 9.01
N ILE A 137 -2.15 -16.01 8.08
CA ILE A 137 -2.57 -15.52 6.78
C ILE A 137 -2.65 -16.72 5.87
N ASP A 138 -3.87 -17.07 5.48
CA ASP A 138 -4.13 -18.00 4.40
C ASP A 138 -3.61 -17.39 3.10
N GLY A 139 -2.64 -18.06 2.47
CA GLY A 139 -2.04 -17.62 1.21
C GLY A 139 -3.08 -17.48 0.11
N GLU A 140 -4.08 -18.37 0.08
CA GLU A 140 -5.10 -18.38 -0.96
C GLU A 140 -5.99 -17.15 -0.82
N LEU A 141 -6.39 -16.84 0.41
CA LEU A 141 -7.15 -15.63 0.72
C LEU A 141 -6.35 -14.37 0.36
N LEU A 142 -5.06 -14.33 0.71
CA LEU A 142 -4.19 -13.21 0.39
C LEU A 142 -4.12 -12.98 -1.13
N VAL A 143 -3.87 -14.03 -1.91
CA VAL A 143 -3.80 -13.99 -3.37
C VAL A 143 -5.12 -13.51 -3.96
N LYS A 144 -6.26 -14.05 -3.49
CA LYS A 144 -7.60 -13.59 -3.92
C LYS A 144 -7.79 -12.11 -3.65
N CYS A 145 -7.50 -11.66 -2.43
CA CYS A 145 -7.60 -10.24 -2.07
C CYS A 145 -6.66 -9.37 -2.91
N ALA A 146 -5.41 -9.78 -3.13
CA ALA A 146 -4.45 -9.05 -3.94
C ALA A 146 -4.92 -8.93 -5.40
N ARG A 147 -5.46 -9.98 -6.01
CA ARG A 147 -6.01 -9.89 -7.37
C ARG A 147 -7.16 -8.88 -7.49
N LEU A 148 -7.99 -8.73 -6.44
CA LEU A 148 -9.03 -7.69 -6.39
C LEU A 148 -8.47 -6.26 -6.27
N TRP A 149 -7.22 -6.10 -5.87
CA TRP A 149 -6.54 -4.80 -5.83
C TRP A 149 -5.95 -4.39 -7.16
N LEU A 150 -5.60 -5.33 -8.05
CA LEU A 150 -4.91 -5.04 -9.31
C LEU A 150 -5.60 -3.94 -10.15
N PRO A 151 -6.92 -3.97 -10.40
CA PRO A 151 -7.57 -2.93 -11.20
C PRO A 151 -7.41 -1.53 -10.59
N ARG A 152 -7.53 -1.42 -9.26
CA ARG A 152 -7.37 -0.14 -8.54
C ARG A 152 -5.94 0.37 -8.57
N VAL A 153 -4.98 -0.54 -8.56
CA VAL A 153 -3.55 -0.22 -8.70
C VAL A 153 -3.27 0.28 -10.11
N ASP A 154 -3.84 -0.36 -11.13
CA ASP A 154 -3.74 0.08 -12.52
C ASP A 154 -4.32 1.49 -12.70
N ASP A 155 -5.50 1.78 -12.15
CA ASP A 155 -6.15 3.10 -12.23
C ASP A 155 -5.22 4.21 -11.71
N VAL A 156 -4.65 4.03 -10.51
CA VAL A 156 -3.77 5.05 -9.89
C VAL A 156 -2.47 5.22 -10.66
N ILE A 157 -1.87 4.13 -11.15
CA ILE A 157 -0.63 4.22 -11.93
C ILE A 157 -0.89 4.92 -13.27
N GLN A 158 -1.99 4.61 -13.95
CA GLN A 158 -2.36 5.25 -15.22
C GLN A 158 -2.64 6.75 -15.06
N GLU A 159 -3.36 7.16 -14.01
CA GLU A 159 -3.60 8.58 -13.68
C GLU A 159 -2.31 9.39 -13.53
N THR A 160 -1.20 8.76 -13.10
CA THR A 160 0.10 9.44 -12.95
C THR A 160 0.94 9.49 -14.21
N CYS A 161 0.60 8.68 -15.21
CA CYS A 161 1.30 8.63 -16.50
C CYS A 161 0.72 9.60 -17.53
N VAL A 162 -0.40 10.27 -17.23
CA VAL A 162 -0.97 11.30 -18.11
C VAL A 162 -0.32 12.65 -17.78
N PRO A 163 0.36 13.31 -18.73
CA PRO A 163 0.95 14.63 -18.50
C PRO A 163 -0.17 15.65 -18.25
N PRO A 164 0.04 16.64 -17.35
CA PRO A 164 -0.93 17.72 -17.17
C PRO A 164 -1.07 18.47 -18.51
N THR A 165 -2.31 18.61 -18.96
CA THR A 165 -2.69 19.31 -20.20
C THR A 165 -2.62 20.82 -20.01
#